data_AF-A0A7V1DTA7-F1
#
_entry.id   AF-A0A7V1DTA7-F1
#
_cell.length_a   1.000
_cell.length_b   1.000
_cell.length_c   1.000
_cell.angle_alpha   90.00
_cell.angle_beta   90.00
_cell.angle_gamma   90.00
#
_symmetry.space_group_name_H-M   'P 1'
#
loop_
_entity.id
_entity.type
_entity.pdbx_description
1 polymer ?
#
loop_
_entity_poly.entity_id
_entity_poly.type
_entity_poly.pdbx_seq_one_letter_code
_entity_poly.pdbx_strand_id
1 'polypeptide(L)'
;MARERDWLRQVRNSVVACGGMMACFSWMERRRSRGHASRRAGSLEPWARGRDSVLARRTLPCLGERFGRSKSRAGASNGLACFVLAVAVTMQPFAAWAHALLVRSEPKDKQALSAPPKVVRLWFNELLDRGLHAVEVFPASDLKAKKRKSLTAGPPAVNPDDRTELRVELTPLPPGKYVVEYRVLSRDGHSAPGRITFEVLPPN
;
A
#
# COMPACT_ATOMS: atom_id res chain seq x y z
N MET A 1 13.86 0.31 -29.31
CA MET A 1 14.54 1.53 -28.78
C MET A 1 13.60 2.58 -28.15
N ALA A 2 12.29 2.35 -28.03
CA ALA A 2 11.38 3.32 -27.36
C ALA A 2 11.09 3.00 -25.88
N ARG A 3 11.40 1.79 -25.40
CA ARG A 3 11.13 1.31 -24.03
C ARG A 3 12.21 1.66 -23.00
N GLU A 4 13.32 2.23 -23.46
CA GLU A 4 14.54 2.45 -22.67
C GLU A 4 14.66 3.90 -22.15
N ARG A 5 13.81 4.81 -22.67
CA ARG A 5 13.82 6.23 -22.29
C ARG A 5 12.83 6.59 -21.18
N ASP A 6 11.87 5.73 -20.87
CA ASP A 6 10.93 5.96 -19.76
C ASP A 6 11.58 5.75 -18.38
N TRP A 7 12.67 4.98 -18.32
CA TRP A 7 13.37 4.68 -17.07
C TRP A 7 14.06 5.91 -16.45
N LEU A 8 14.67 6.79 -17.25
CA LEU A 8 15.35 8.00 -16.75
C LEU A 8 14.39 9.06 -16.18
N ARG A 9 13.08 8.98 -16.45
CA ARG A 9 12.08 9.90 -15.88
C ARG A 9 11.58 9.47 -14.50
N GLN A 10 11.49 8.18 -14.22
CA GLN A 10 10.97 7.67 -12.95
C GLN A 10 11.94 7.91 -11.78
N VAL A 11 13.26 7.82 -12.03
CA VAL A 11 14.31 8.01 -11.01
C VAL A 11 14.45 9.49 -10.58
N ARG A 12 14.05 10.44 -11.43
CA ARG A 12 14.15 11.88 -11.15
C ARG A 12 13.06 12.40 -10.21
N ASN A 13 11.97 11.67 -10.00
CA ASN A 13 10.82 12.15 -9.23
C ASN A 13 10.77 11.70 -7.76
N SER A 14 11.78 10.98 -7.26
CA SER A 14 11.82 10.53 -5.84
C SER A 14 12.70 11.38 -4.92
N VAL A 15 13.25 12.51 -5.40
CA VAL A 15 13.99 13.49 -4.57
C VAL A 15 13.23 14.81 -4.48
N VAL A 16 11.93 14.75 -4.14
CA VAL A 16 11.19 15.85 -3.48
C VAL A 16 10.03 15.22 -2.68
N ALA A 17 10.33 14.45 -1.63
CA ALA A 17 9.28 13.94 -0.74
C ALA A 17 9.83 13.52 0.63
N CYS A 18 10.52 14.43 1.33
CA CYS A 18 10.61 14.43 2.79
C CYS A 18 11.15 15.79 3.23
N GLY A 19 10.23 16.72 3.42
CA GLY A 19 10.49 18.06 3.92
C GLY A 19 9.17 18.78 4.12
N GLY A 20 8.66 18.74 5.35
CA GLY A 20 7.86 19.81 5.91
C GLY A 20 6.51 20.12 5.27
N MET A 21 5.50 19.43 5.77
CA MET A 21 4.19 19.96 6.14
C MET A 21 4.15 21.50 6.33
N MET A 22 3.78 22.26 5.30
CA MET A 22 3.08 23.55 5.44
C MET A 22 2.55 24.06 4.09
N ALA A 23 1.27 24.44 4.11
CA ALA A 23 0.58 25.34 3.18
C ALA A 23 0.37 24.86 1.73
N CYS A 24 -0.82 24.28 1.50
CA CYS A 24 -1.50 24.27 0.22
C CYS A 24 -1.66 25.69 -0.35
N PHE A 25 -0.93 26.00 -1.42
CA PHE A 25 -1.33 26.98 -2.43
C PHE A 25 -2.31 26.25 -3.36
N SER A 26 -3.61 26.57 -3.36
CA SER A 26 -4.19 27.72 -4.06
C SER A 26 -3.77 27.80 -5.54
N TRP A 27 -4.42 26.98 -6.38
CA TRP A 27 -4.61 27.24 -7.81
C TRP A 27 -5.73 26.31 -8.33
N MET A 28 -6.98 26.76 -8.34
CA MET A 28 -7.65 27.45 -9.44
C MET A 28 -8.49 26.47 -10.26
N GLU A 29 -9.72 26.23 -9.81
CA GLU A 29 -10.82 25.94 -10.74
C GLU A 29 -12.01 26.85 -10.48
N ARG A 30 -12.31 27.55 -11.56
CA ARG A 30 -13.26 28.62 -11.76
C ARG A 30 -14.56 28.00 -12.28
N ARG A 31 -15.69 28.28 -11.62
CA ARG A 31 -17.04 28.50 -12.21
C ARG A 31 -18.04 28.74 -11.07
N ARG A 32 -18.33 29.99 -10.70
CA ARG A 32 -19.45 30.84 -11.15
C ARG A 32 -20.82 30.15 -11.22
N SER A 33 -21.67 30.46 -10.24
CA SER A 33 -23.05 30.97 -10.42
C SER A 33 -23.64 31.29 -9.03
N ARG A 34 -23.84 32.57 -8.69
CA ARG A 34 -25.16 33.26 -8.67
C ARG A 34 -26.20 32.53 -7.80
N GLY A 35 -26.82 33.09 -6.76
CA GLY A 35 -26.80 34.44 -6.24
C GLY A 35 -27.79 34.62 -5.07
N HIS A 36 -27.68 35.78 -4.43
CA HIS A 36 -28.71 36.60 -3.78
C HIS A 36 -29.55 36.09 -2.58
N ALA A 37 -29.17 36.69 -1.43
CA ALA A 37 -30.00 37.60 -0.62
C ALA A 37 -31.19 37.03 0.15
N SER A 38 -30.95 36.76 1.43
CA SER A 38 -31.98 36.79 2.48
C SER A 38 -32.43 38.22 2.73
N ARG A 39 -33.74 38.48 2.64
CA ARG A 39 -34.37 39.66 3.22
C ARG A 39 -35.68 39.30 3.94
N ARG A 40 -35.67 39.71 5.22
CA ARG A 40 -36.73 40.31 6.03
C ARG A 40 -37.92 39.49 6.50
N ALA A 41 -38.05 39.53 7.81
CA ALA A 41 -39.25 39.37 8.61
C ALA A 41 -40.25 40.54 8.42
N GLY A 42 -41.48 40.27 8.86
CA GLY A 42 -42.63 41.19 8.96
C GLY A 42 -43.78 40.67 8.09
N SER A 43 -45.05 40.63 8.48
CA SER A 43 -45.78 41.00 9.69
C SER A 43 -47.27 40.79 9.38
N LEU A 44 -48.05 40.35 10.37
CA LEU A 44 -49.48 40.63 10.62
C LEU A 44 -50.59 40.03 9.72
N GLU A 45 -51.34 39.09 10.34
CA GLU A 45 -52.82 39.08 10.54
C GLU A 45 -53.76 38.98 9.29
N PRO A 46 -55.10 38.83 9.46
CA PRO A 46 -55.77 37.54 9.67
C PRO A 46 -56.99 37.35 8.74
N TRP A 47 -57.49 36.11 8.55
CA TRP A 47 -58.92 35.95 8.24
C TRP A 47 -59.49 34.59 8.61
N ALA A 48 -60.61 34.69 9.32
CA ALA A 48 -61.48 33.64 9.77
C ALA A 48 -62.33 32.99 8.65
N ARG A 49 -62.62 31.70 8.83
CA ARG A 49 -63.85 30.96 8.48
C ARG A 49 -63.52 29.47 8.72
N GLY A 50 -64.20 28.69 9.55
CA GLY A 50 -65.57 28.73 10.02
C GLY A 50 -66.19 27.36 9.75
N ARG A 51 -66.67 26.71 10.83
CA ARG A 51 -67.77 25.72 10.94
C ARG A 51 -67.42 24.52 11.82
N ASP A 52 -67.72 24.68 13.10
CA ASP A 52 -68.82 24.03 13.82
C ASP A 52 -69.10 22.55 13.52
N SER A 53 -68.67 21.77 14.51
CA SER A 53 -69.32 20.60 15.10
C SER A 53 -70.82 20.42 14.83
N VAL A 54 -71.19 19.21 14.39
CA VAL A 54 -72.49 18.61 14.69
C VAL A 54 -72.26 17.31 15.46
N LEU A 55 -72.75 17.33 16.70
CA LEU A 55 -72.89 16.21 17.61
C LEU A 55 -73.90 15.19 17.05
N ALA A 56 -73.57 13.90 17.11
CA ALA A 56 -74.60 12.86 17.14
C ALA A 56 -74.15 11.72 18.07
N ARG A 57 -74.79 11.70 19.24
CA ARG A 57 -74.83 10.61 20.21
C ARG A 57 -75.11 9.27 19.53
N ARG A 58 -74.41 8.22 19.95
CA ARG A 58 -74.92 6.84 20.02
C ARG A 58 -74.04 6.06 21.02
N THR A 59 -74.50 5.99 22.27
CA THR A 59 -74.91 4.74 22.94
C THR A 59 -73.80 3.70 23.05
N LEU A 60 -73.20 3.61 24.24
CA LEU A 60 -72.45 2.43 24.66
C LEU A 60 -73.43 1.30 24.97
N PRO A 61 -73.14 0.07 24.53
CA PRO A 61 -73.20 -1.03 25.48
C PRO A 61 -71.93 -1.87 25.48
N CYS A 62 -71.60 -2.23 26.71
CA CYS A 62 -70.69 -3.24 27.20
C CYS A 62 -70.58 -4.46 26.26
N LEU A 63 -69.39 -4.74 25.72
CA LEU A 63 -69.04 -6.09 25.32
C LEU A 63 -67.52 -6.33 25.41
N GLY A 64 -67.14 -7.11 26.42
CA GLY A 64 -66.11 -8.14 26.36
C GLY A 64 -64.75 -7.78 25.74
N GLU A 65 -63.80 -7.46 26.61
CA GLU A 65 -62.53 -8.19 26.72
C GLU A 65 -62.28 -9.24 25.63
N ARG A 66 -61.45 -8.90 24.64
CA ARG A 66 -60.34 -9.78 24.22
C ARG A 66 -59.17 -8.88 23.88
N PHE A 67 -58.35 -8.57 24.88
CA PHE A 67 -56.96 -8.15 24.66
C PHE A 67 -56.32 -9.22 23.78
N GLY A 68 -56.19 -8.92 22.49
CA GLY A 68 -55.44 -9.73 21.56
C GLY A 68 -54.02 -9.79 22.09
N ARG A 69 -53.68 -10.91 22.72
CA ARG A 69 -52.32 -11.25 23.12
C ARG A 69 -51.50 -11.27 21.84
N SER A 70 -50.87 -10.14 21.53
CA SER A 70 -49.76 -10.05 20.59
C SER A 70 -48.80 -11.17 20.99
N LYS A 71 -48.77 -12.24 20.20
CA LYS A 71 -47.70 -13.23 20.29
C LYS A 71 -46.46 -12.50 19.79
N SER A 72 -45.77 -11.82 20.70
CA SER A 72 -44.37 -11.50 20.51
C SER A 72 -43.69 -12.85 20.26
N ARG A 73 -43.37 -13.12 18.99
CA ARG A 73 -42.42 -14.17 18.61
C ARG A 73 -41.06 -13.71 19.10
N ALA A 74 -40.89 -13.71 20.41
CA ALA A 74 -39.60 -13.61 21.05
C ALA A 74 -38.91 -14.97 20.90
N GLY A 75 -37.72 -14.96 20.31
CA GLY A 75 -36.74 -16.02 20.48
C GLY A 75 -36.82 -17.16 19.47
N ALA A 76 -36.03 -17.05 18.40
CA ALA A 76 -35.31 -18.19 17.82
C ALA A 76 -34.25 -17.80 16.77
N SER A 77 -34.11 -16.54 16.34
CA SER A 77 -33.16 -16.15 15.29
C SER A 77 -31.87 -15.47 15.78
N ASN A 78 -31.79 -15.04 17.04
CA ASN A 78 -30.61 -14.32 17.54
C ASN A 78 -29.40 -15.21 17.86
N GLY A 79 -29.61 -16.50 18.16
CA GLY A 79 -28.50 -17.43 18.45
C GLY A 79 -27.62 -17.69 17.22
N LEU A 80 -28.25 -17.85 16.05
CA LEU A 80 -27.52 -17.98 14.79
C LEU A 80 -26.79 -16.69 14.43
N ALA A 81 -27.41 -15.53 14.66
CA ALA A 81 -26.76 -14.24 14.43
C ALA A 81 -25.54 -14.02 15.34
N CYS A 82 -25.64 -14.33 16.64
CA CYS A 82 -24.52 -14.26 17.57
C CYS A 82 -23.42 -15.29 17.25
N PHE A 83 -23.79 -16.50 16.81
CA PHE A 83 -22.83 -17.52 16.41
C PHE A 83 -22.08 -17.14 15.12
N VAL A 84 -22.79 -16.62 14.12
CA VAL A 84 -22.17 -16.10 12.88
C VAL A 84 -21.25 -14.93 13.19
N LEU A 85 -21.66 -14.01 14.08
CA LEU A 85 -20.83 -12.89 14.50
C LEU A 85 -19.59 -13.36 15.28
N ALA A 86 -19.73 -14.37 16.15
CA ALA A 86 -18.62 -14.95 16.90
C ALA A 86 -17.62 -15.65 15.98
N VAL A 87 -18.09 -16.42 14.98
CA VAL A 87 -17.23 -17.05 13.97
C VAL A 87 -16.53 -15.98 13.12
N ALA A 88 -17.24 -14.93 12.70
CA ALA A 88 -16.66 -13.83 11.92
C ALA A 88 -15.55 -13.08 12.69
N VAL A 89 -15.67 -12.90 14.01
CA VAL A 89 -14.63 -12.28 14.85
C VAL A 89 -13.39 -13.18 14.99
N THR A 90 -13.53 -14.51 14.91
CA THR A 90 -12.37 -15.42 14.94
C THR A 90 -11.62 -15.53 13.61
N MET A 91 -12.22 -15.08 12.50
CA MET A 91 -11.55 -15.03 11.19
C MET A 91 -10.70 -13.76 11.07
N GLN A 92 -9.69 -13.62 11.92
CA GLN A 92 -8.65 -12.62 11.71
C GLN A 92 -7.84 -13.03 10.47
N PRO A 93 -7.70 -12.20 9.43
CA PRO A 93 -6.81 -12.51 8.32
C PRO A 93 -5.39 -12.59 8.88
N PHE A 94 -4.79 -13.78 8.85
CA PHE A 94 -3.36 -13.93 9.10
C PHE A 94 -2.65 -13.11 8.02
N ALA A 95 -1.88 -12.11 8.45
CA ALA A 95 -0.99 -11.38 7.56
C ALA A 95 0.11 -12.37 7.13
N ALA A 96 -0.10 -13.05 6.00
CA ALA A 96 0.93 -13.85 5.38
C ALA A 96 2.08 -12.90 4.98
N TRP A 97 3.28 -13.16 5.47
CA TRP A 97 4.49 -12.43 5.07
C TRP A 97 4.89 -12.85 3.65
N ALA A 98 4.16 -12.33 2.68
CA ALA A 98 4.39 -12.51 1.25
C ALA A 98 5.33 -11.43 0.71
N HIS A 99 6.56 -11.38 1.23
CA HIS A 99 7.61 -10.50 0.72
C HIS A 99 8.91 -11.31 0.58
N ALA A 100 9.61 -11.16 -0.55
CA ALA A 100 10.95 -11.71 -0.71
C ALA A 100 11.96 -11.03 0.25
N LEU A 101 12.34 -11.75 1.31
CA LEU A 101 13.40 -11.38 2.23
C LEU A 101 14.70 -12.05 1.82
N LEU A 102 15.80 -11.29 1.86
CA LEU A 102 17.13 -11.83 1.61
C LEU A 102 17.55 -12.75 2.77
N VAL A 103 17.77 -14.02 2.46
CA VAL A 103 18.18 -15.06 3.42
C VAL A 103 19.70 -15.25 3.41
N ARG A 104 20.33 -15.12 2.23
CA ARG A 104 21.77 -15.31 2.07
C ARG A 104 22.29 -14.45 0.91
N SER A 105 23.56 -14.07 0.99
CA SER A 105 24.28 -13.45 -0.11
C SER A 105 25.71 -13.97 -0.22
N GLU A 106 26.24 -13.96 -1.44
CA GLU A 106 27.64 -14.17 -1.77
C GLU A 106 28.06 -13.04 -2.71
N PRO A 107 28.93 -12.10 -2.28
CA PRO A 107 29.55 -11.98 -0.96
C PRO A 107 28.56 -11.80 0.20
N LYS A 108 28.95 -12.20 1.41
CA LYS A 108 28.15 -11.96 2.63
C LYS A 108 28.13 -10.46 2.94
N ASP A 109 27.05 -9.99 3.56
CA ASP A 109 26.99 -8.59 4.01
C ASP A 109 28.15 -8.29 4.97
N LYS A 110 28.83 -7.16 4.72
CA LYS A 110 30.02 -6.66 5.41
C LYS A 110 31.24 -7.58 5.31
N GLN A 111 31.26 -8.51 4.37
CA GLN A 111 32.42 -9.38 4.16
C GLN A 111 33.60 -8.62 3.52
N ALA A 112 34.80 -8.85 4.04
CA ALA A 112 36.05 -8.49 3.38
C ALA A 112 36.56 -9.68 2.56
N LEU A 113 36.95 -9.42 1.31
CA LEU A 113 37.41 -10.40 0.34
C LEU A 113 38.86 -10.11 -0.04
N SER A 114 39.71 -11.13 -0.04
CA SER A 114 41.10 -11.00 -0.51
C SER A 114 41.20 -10.87 -2.04
N ALA A 115 40.14 -11.25 -2.78
CA ALA A 115 40.08 -11.18 -4.23
C ALA A 115 38.71 -10.66 -4.70
N PRO A 116 38.64 -9.92 -5.82
CA PRO A 116 37.40 -9.39 -6.34
C PRO A 116 36.47 -10.51 -6.84
N PRO A 117 35.18 -10.52 -6.45
CA PRO A 117 34.22 -11.49 -6.92
C PRO A 117 33.83 -11.20 -8.38
N LYS A 118 33.64 -12.25 -9.19
CA LYS A 118 33.14 -12.14 -10.56
C LYS A 118 31.61 -12.06 -10.64
N VAL A 119 30.93 -12.58 -9.62
CA VAL A 119 29.47 -12.72 -9.57
C VAL A 119 28.99 -12.38 -8.16
N VAL A 120 27.85 -11.71 -8.07
CA VAL A 120 27.08 -11.57 -6.83
C VAL A 120 25.86 -12.48 -6.91
N ARG A 121 25.63 -13.25 -5.86
CA ARG A 121 24.52 -14.19 -5.72
C ARG A 121 23.69 -13.80 -4.50
N LEU A 122 22.38 -13.74 -4.66
CA LEU A 122 21.43 -13.36 -3.63
C LEU A 122 20.35 -14.44 -3.54
N TRP A 123 20.06 -14.94 -2.35
CA TRP A 123 19.01 -15.93 -2.10
C TRP A 123 17.91 -15.35 -1.26
N PHE A 124 16.68 -15.63 -1.66
CA PHE A 124 15.48 -15.14 -1.00
C PHE A 124 14.69 -16.29 -0.38
N ASN A 125 13.80 -15.97 0.56
CA ASN A 125 12.88 -16.96 1.14
C ASN A 125 11.68 -17.29 0.22
N GLU A 126 11.53 -16.56 -0.87
CA GLU A 126 10.39 -16.66 -1.79
C GLU A 126 10.85 -16.89 -3.23
N LEU A 127 9.95 -17.48 -4.02
CA LEU A 127 10.19 -17.67 -5.45
C LEU A 127 10.14 -16.34 -6.18
N LEU A 128 11.17 -16.09 -6.98
CA LEU A 128 11.26 -14.91 -7.81
C LEU A 128 10.41 -15.07 -9.08
N ASP A 129 9.86 -13.95 -9.55
CA ASP A 129 9.27 -13.87 -10.88
C ASP A 129 10.34 -14.08 -11.97
N ARG A 130 9.95 -14.24 -13.24
CA ARG A 130 10.92 -14.43 -14.35
C ARG A 130 11.34 -13.13 -15.02
N GLY A 131 10.74 -11.99 -14.67
CA GLY A 131 10.94 -10.74 -15.37
C GLY A 131 11.75 -9.71 -14.58
N LEU A 132 11.07 -9.06 -13.63
CA LEU A 132 11.45 -7.73 -13.16
C LEU A 132 12.33 -7.77 -11.91
N HIS A 133 13.64 -7.82 -12.12
CA HIS A 133 14.65 -7.67 -11.08
C HIS A 133 15.68 -6.61 -11.47
N ALA A 134 16.18 -5.88 -10.48
CA ALA A 134 17.27 -4.94 -10.65
C ALA A 134 18.33 -5.21 -9.59
N VAL A 135 19.59 -5.24 -10.01
CA VAL A 135 20.75 -5.27 -9.12
C VAL A 135 21.74 -4.26 -9.65
N GLU A 136 22.19 -3.35 -8.79
CA GLU A 136 23.22 -2.36 -9.09
C GLU A 136 24.34 -2.53 -8.08
N VAL A 137 25.58 -2.61 -8.58
CA VAL A 137 26.78 -2.67 -7.73
C VAL A 137 27.62 -1.45 -8.02
N PHE A 138 27.95 -0.67 -7.01
CA PHE A 138 28.73 0.55 -7.20
C PHE A 138 29.65 0.80 -5.99
N PRO A 139 30.74 1.57 -6.17
CA PRO A 139 31.64 1.93 -5.08
C PRO A 139 30.90 2.70 -3.98
N ALA A 140 31.25 2.47 -2.71
CA ALA A 140 30.64 3.19 -1.60
C ALA A 140 30.86 4.71 -1.66
N SER A 141 31.92 5.18 -2.35
CA SER A 141 32.16 6.59 -2.65
C SER A 141 31.03 7.24 -3.46
N ASP A 142 30.34 6.45 -4.28
CA ASP A 142 29.35 6.94 -5.23
C ASP A 142 27.96 7.07 -4.59
N LEU A 143 27.78 6.67 -3.32
CA LEU A 143 26.51 6.80 -2.60
C LEU A 143 25.96 8.22 -2.60
N LYS A 144 26.82 9.24 -2.61
CA LYS A 144 26.45 10.66 -2.65
C LYS A 144 26.61 11.30 -4.03
N ALA A 145 27.06 10.55 -5.03
CA ALA A 145 27.29 11.07 -6.36
C ALA A 145 25.95 11.35 -7.07
N LYS A 146 25.89 12.45 -7.83
CA LYS A 146 24.70 12.78 -8.66
C LYS A 146 24.39 11.71 -9.71
N LYS A 147 25.40 10.97 -10.14
CA LYS A 147 25.29 9.82 -11.03
C LYS A 147 26.11 8.68 -10.45
N ARG A 148 25.49 7.52 -10.28
CA ARG A 148 26.14 6.28 -9.86
C ARG A 148 26.47 5.47 -11.11
N LYS A 149 27.69 4.92 -11.17
CA LYS A 149 28.07 4.01 -12.25
C LYS A 149 27.92 2.58 -11.74
N SER A 150 26.96 1.83 -12.28
CA SER A 150 26.87 0.40 -11.99
C SER A 150 28.08 -0.32 -12.59
N LEU A 151 28.64 -1.24 -11.81
CA LEU A 151 29.74 -2.15 -12.15
C LEU A 151 29.22 -3.56 -12.45
N THR A 152 27.92 -3.70 -12.74
CA THR A 152 27.33 -4.93 -13.26
C THR A 152 27.66 -5.10 -14.74
N ALA A 153 28.05 -6.30 -15.15
CA ALA A 153 28.39 -6.63 -16.53
C ALA A 153 27.16 -6.95 -17.41
N GLY A 154 25.99 -7.16 -16.79
CA GLY A 154 24.75 -7.48 -17.49
C GLY A 154 23.52 -7.40 -16.57
N PRO A 155 22.32 -7.71 -17.10
CA PRO A 155 21.11 -7.80 -16.28
C PRO A 155 21.19 -8.97 -15.29
N PRO A 156 20.53 -8.87 -14.13
CA PRO A 156 20.45 -9.98 -13.19
C PRO A 156 19.62 -11.13 -13.77
N ALA A 157 20.02 -12.37 -13.47
CA ALA A 157 19.38 -13.59 -13.94
C ALA A 157 18.96 -14.47 -12.76
N VAL A 158 17.73 -14.97 -12.81
CA VAL A 158 17.23 -15.97 -11.85
C VAL A 158 17.80 -17.33 -12.26
N ASN A 159 18.29 -18.10 -11.29
CA ASN A 159 18.79 -19.44 -11.58
C ASN A 159 17.61 -20.36 -12.01
N PRO A 160 17.70 -21.07 -13.15
CA PRO A 160 16.63 -21.96 -13.61
C PRO A 160 16.38 -23.15 -12.68
N ASP A 161 17.43 -23.63 -11.99
CA ASP A 161 17.35 -24.78 -11.08
C ASP A 161 16.89 -24.38 -9.67
N ASP A 162 17.18 -23.13 -9.27
CA ASP A 162 16.79 -22.55 -7.98
C ASP A 162 16.21 -21.14 -8.19
N ARG A 163 14.89 -21.06 -8.29
CA ARG A 163 14.17 -19.81 -8.52
C ARG A 163 14.16 -18.85 -7.32
N THR A 164 14.79 -19.21 -6.21
CA THR A 164 15.01 -18.30 -5.08
C THR A 164 16.34 -17.54 -5.20
N GLU A 165 17.16 -17.93 -6.18
CA GLU A 165 18.49 -17.37 -6.37
C GLU A 165 18.53 -16.39 -7.55
N LEU A 166 19.05 -15.19 -7.27
CA LEU A 166 19.35 -14.15 -8.25
C LEU A 166 20.87 -13.98 -8.38
N ARG A 167 21.37 -13.99 -9.61
CA ARG A 167 22.80 -13.83 -9.93
C ARG A 167 23.01 -12.62 -10.81
N VAL A 168 24.11 -11.90 -10.60
CA VAL A 168 24.55 -10.83 -11.49
C VAL A 168 26.06 -10.90 -11.68
N GLU A 169 26.50 -10.78 -12.92
CA GLU A 169 27.92 -10.72 -13.27
C GLU A 169 28.47 -9.32 -13.05
N LEU A 170 29.73 -9.24 -12.63
CA LEU A 170 30.41 -7.99 -12.33
C LEU A 170 31.52 -7.72 -13.34
N THR A 171 31.75 -6.43 -13.61
CA THR A 171 32.99 -5.98 -14.24
C THR A 171 34.13 -6.05 -13.22
N PRO A 172 35.40 -6.05 -13.67
CA PRO A 172 36.55 -6.10 -12.76
C PRO A 172 36.49 -4.98 -11.71
N LEU A 173 36.58 -5.38 -10.44
CA LEU A 173 36.49 -4.48 -9.29
C LEU A 173 37.90 -4.15 -8.76
N PRO A 174 38.31 -2.87 -8.67
CA PRO A 174 39.49 -2.49 -7.91
C PRO A 174 39.32 -2.76 -6.40
N PRO A 175 40.39 -2.70 -5.60
CA PRO A 175 40.27 -2.71 -4.15
C PRO A 175 39.41 -1.55 -3.63
N GLY A 176 38.53 -1.81 -2.67
CA GLY A 176 37.64 -0.81 -2.11
C GLY A 176 36.34 -1.37 -1.52
N LYS A 177 35.50 -0.47 -1.00
CA LYS A 177 34.18 -0.79 -0.45
C LYS A 177 33.11 -0.65 -1.51
N TYR A 178 32.21 -1.62 -1.55
CA TYR A 178 31.14 -1.72 -2.53
C TYR A 178 29.79 -1.84 -1.87
N VAL A 179 28.79 -1.35 -2.58
CA VAL A 179 27.39 -1.41 -2.22
C VAL A 179 26.67 -2.19 -3.31
N VAL A 180 25.93 -3.21 -2.91
CA VAL A 180 24.98 -3.92 -3.79
C VAL A 180 23.59 -3.46 -3.40
N GLU A 181 22.92 -2.76 -4.29
CA GLU A 181 21.50 -2.47 -4.19
C GLU A 181 20.73 -3.43 -5.07
N TYR A 182 19.65 -3.98 -4.53
CA TYR A 182 18.76 -4.84 -5.31
C TYR A 182 17.31 -4.45 -5.10
N ARG A 183 16.51 -4.76 -6.10
CA ARG A 183 15.05 -4.74 -6.05
C ARG A 183 14.56 -5.98 -6.77
N VAL A 184 13.86 -6.84 -6.05
CA VAL A 184 13.33 -8.09 -6.60
C VAL A 184 11.81 -8.07 -6.60
N LEU A 185 11.20 -8.77 -7.56
CA LEU A 185 9.77 -9.04 -7.60
C LEU A 185 9.54 -10.50 -7.20
N SER A 186 8.87 -10.72 -6.07
CA SER A 186 8.43 -12.04 -5.65
C SER A 186 7.21 -12.49 -6.45
N ARG A 187 6.96 -13.80 -6.46
CA ARG A 187 5.77 -14.40 -7.11
C ARG A 187 4.45 -13.93 -6.50
N ASP A 188 4.47 -13.41 -5.28
CA ASP A 188 3.32 -12.76 -4.64
C ASP A 188 2.95 -11.38 -5.25
N GLY A 189 3.77 -10.86 -6.16
CA GLY A 189 3.54 -9.58 -6.85
C GLY A 189 4.08 -8.36 -6.11
N HIS A 190 4.74 -8.51 -4.97
CA HIS A 190 5.36 -7.42 -4.23
C HIS A 190 6.83 -7.25 -4.60
N SER A 191 7.29 -6.00 -4.60
CA SER A 191 8.70 -5.70 -4.80
C SER A 191 9.40 -5.48 -3.48
N ALA A 192 10.50 -6.19 -3.27
CA ALA A 192 11.35 -6.05 -2.09
C ALA A 192 12.68 -5.39 -2.47
N PRO A 193 12.90 -4.12 -2.06
CA PRO A 193 14.21 -3.48 -2.15
C PRO A 193 15.11 -3.90 -0.99
N GLY A 194 16.41 -3.92 -1.22
CA GLY A 194 17.39 -4.12 -0.16
C GLY A 194 18.79 -3.73 -0.57
N ARG A 195 19.72 -3.79 0.39
CA ARG A 195 21.11 -3.41 0.18
C ARG A 195 22.02 -4.28 1.05
N ILE A 196 23.17 -4.66 0.49
CA ILE A 196 24.30 -5.24 1.24
C ILE A 196 25.59 -4.50 0.89
N THR A 197 26.62 -4.70 1.69
CA THR A 197 27.95 -4.12 1.49
C THR A 197 29.01 -5.20 1.52
N PHE A 198 30.12 -4.98 0.81
CA PHE A 198 31.31 -5.83 0.91
C PHE A 198 32.56 -5.00 0.61
N GLU A 199 33.72 -5.52 0.98
CA GLU A 199 35.01 -4.87 0.79
C GLU A 199 35.96 -5.81 0.04
N VAL A 200 36.67 -5.27 -0.95
CA VAL A 200 37.77 -5.95 -1.64
C VAL A 200 39.07 -5.37 -1.09
N LEU A 201 39.87 -6.22 -0.45
CA LEU A 201 41.13 -5.84 0.15
C LEU A 201 42.20 -5.61 -0.95
N PRO A 202 43.18 -4.73 -0.70
CA PRO A 202 44.36 -4.62 -1.56
C PRO A 202 45.10 -5.96 -1.67
N PRO A 203 45.74 -6.25 -2.81
CA PRO A 203 46.63 -7.40 -2.90
C PRO A 203 47.77 -7.24 -1.89
N ASN A 204 48.10 -8.33 -1.21
CA ASN A 204 49.22 -8.41 -0.27
C ASN A 204 50.54 -8.72 -0.98
#